data_AF-A0A2N3ASV4-F1
#
_entry.id   AF-A0A2N3ASV4-F1
#
_cell.length_a   1.000
_cell.length_b   1.000
_cell.length_c   1.000
_cell.angle_alpha   90.00
_cell.angle_beta   90.00
_cell.angle_gamma   90.00
#
_symmetry.space_group_name_H-M   'P 1'
#
loop_
_entity.id
_entity.type
_entity.pdbx_description
1 polymer ?
#
loop_
_entity_poly.entity_id
_entity_poly.type
_entity_poly.pdbx_seq_one_letter_code
_entity_poly.pdbx_strand_id
1 'polypeptide(L)' 'MTPTIQTADLHFEPGCNSASCILALDLGTTTGWALRSHDGLITSGTTSFRPGRFDGGGMR' A
#
# COMPACT_ATOMS: atom_id res chain seq x y z
N MET A 1 4.53 -43.66 -25.14
CA MET A 1 5.44 -42.96 -24.21
C MET A 1 5.04 -41.50 -24.20
N THR A 2 4.21 -41.09 -23.25
CA THR A 2 3.77 -39.70 -23.06
C THR A 2 4.67 -39.07 -22.00
N PRO A 3 5.32 -37.92 -22.26
CA PRO A 3 6.00 -37.20 -21.19
C PRO A 3 4.95 -36.52 -20.31
N THR A 4 4.87 -36.91 -19.04
CA THR A 4 4.14 -36.16 -18.01
C THR A 4 4.95 -34.92 -17.70
N ILE A 5 4.48 -33.74 -18.12
CA ILE A 5 5.04 -32.46 -17.66
C ILE A 5 4.75 -32.38 -16.16
N GLN A 6 5.80 -32.50 -15.37
CA GLN A 6 5.76 -32.26 -13.93
C GLN A 6 5.69 -30.75 -13.77
N THR A 7 4.48 -30.23 -13.62
CA THR A 7 4.23 -28.87 -13.14
C THR A 7 4.95 -28.76 -11.82
N ALA A 8 6.14 -28.18 -11.84
CA ALA A 8 6.88 -27.85 -10.64
C ALA A 8 5.97 -26.96 -9.80
N ASP A 9 5.29 -27.58 -8.84
CA ASP A 9 5.14 -27.13 -7.48
C ASP A 9 5.38 -25.63 -7.35
N LEU A 10 4.42 -24.84 -7.83
CA LEU A 10 4.20 -23.48 -7.39
C LEU A 10 3.65 -23.57 -5.97
N HIS A 11 4.46 -24.09 -5.06
CA HIS A 11 4.28 -23.91 -3.63
C HIS A 11 4.49 -22.42 -3.42
N PHE A 12 3.41 -21.68 -3.58
CA PHE A 12 3.25 -20.37 -3.00
C PHE A 12 3.31 -20.64 -1.51
N GLU A 13 4.52 -20.64 -0.95
CA GLU A 13 4.69 -20.50 0.48
C GLU A 13 3.76 -19.34 0.87
N PRO A 14 2.89 -19.50 1.87
CA PRO A 14 2.27 -18.35 2.51
C PRO A 14 3.39 -17.66 3.29
N GLY A 15 4.45 -17.23 2.59
CA GLY A 15 5.45 -16.31 3.08
C GLY A 15 4.62 -15.18 3.58
N CYS A 16 4.58 -15.08 4.91
CA CYS A 16 3.61 -14.29 5.64
C CYS A 16 3.32 -13.04 4.83
N ASN A 17 2.12 -12.95 4.24
CA ASN A 17 1.61 -11.69 3.75
C ASN A 17 1.50 -10.87 5.03
N SER A 18 2.62 -10.28 5.44
CA SER A 18 2.82 -9.57 6.69
C SER A 18 1.96 -8.36 6.54
N ALA A 19 0.68 -8.51 6.86
CA ALA A 19 -0.42 -7.91 6.11
C ALA A 19 -0.12 -6.45 5.79
N SER A 20 0.46 -6.14 4.63
CA SER A 20 1.29 -4.94 4.57
C SER A 20 0.43 -3.69 4.60
N CYS A 21 0.90 -2.69 5.35
CA CYS A 21 0.30 -1.37 5.32
C CYS A 21 0.62 -0.72 3.97
N ILE A 22 -0.40 -0.29 3.23
CA ILE A 22 -0.24 0.34 1.91
C ILE A 22 -0.79 1.75 1.97
N LEU A 23 0.03 2.73 1.58
CA LEU A 23 -0.35 4.13 1.44
C LEU A 23 -0.35 4.52 -0.04
N ALA A 24 -1.49 5.05 -0.52
CA ALA A 24 -1.62 5.66 -1.83
C ALA A 24 -1.81 7.18 -1.69
N LEU A 25 -1.15 7.95 -2.56
CA LEU A 25 -1.14 9.42 -2.56
C LEU A 25 -1.51 9.96 -3.95
N ASP A 26 -2.45 10.90 -3.98
CA ASP A 26 -2.77 11.74 -5.14
C ASP A 26 -2.32 13.17 -4.86
N LEU A 27 -1.35 13.67 -5.64
CA LEU A 27 -0.67 14.94 -5.39
C LEU A 27 -1.23 16.05 -6.30
N GLY A 28 -2.07 16.91 -5.73
CA GLY A 28 -2.55 18.16 -6.33
C GLY A 28 -2.55 19.32 -5.33
N THR A 29 -3.26 20.42 -5.62
CA THR A 29 -3.47 21.53 -4.66
C THR A 29 -4.21 21.08 -3.39
N THR A 30 -5.03 20.05 -3.52
CA THR A 30 -5.54 19.24 -2.42
C THR A 30 -4.98 17.83 -2.60
N THR A 31 -4.28 17.31 -1.61
CA THR A 31 -3.71 15.97 -1.62
C THR A 31 -4.75 14.97 -1.14
N GLY A 32 -5.01 13.93 -1.93
CA GLY A 32 -5.78 12.76 -1.51
C GLY A 32 -4.88 11.68 -0.91
N TRP A 33 -5.37 10.96 0.09
CA TRP A 33 -4.68 9.81 0.66
C TRP A 33 -5.64 8.65 0.93
N ALA A 34 -5.13 7.42 0.80
CA ALA A 34 -5.80 6.21 1.24
C ALA A 34 -4.78 5.28 1.91
N LEU A 35 -5.12 4.80 3.11
CA LEU A 35 -4.33 3.89 3.91
C LEU A 35 -5.08 2.57 4.07
N ARG A 36 -4.49 1.49 3.57
CA ARG A 36 -4.90 0.12 3.91
C ARG A 36 -4.09 -0.33 5.13
N SER A 37 -4.76 -0.53 6.25
CA SER A 37 -4.17 -1.05 7.48
C SER A 37 -3.86 -2.55 7.38
N HIS A 38 -3.10 -3.06 8.36
CA HIS A 38 -2.73 -4.48 8.40
C HIS A 38 -3.94 -5.41 8.55
N ASP A 39 -5.05 -4.94 9.11
CA ASP A 39 -6.32 -5.67 9.19
C ASP A 39 -7.12 -5.67 7.86
N GLY A 40 -6.62 -4.96 6.84
CA GLY A 40 -7.28 -4.79 5.56
C GLY A 40 -8.32 -3.67 5.51
N LEU A 41 -8.57 -2.97 6.62
CA LEU A 41 -9.44 -1.80 6.63
C LEU A 41 -8.80 -0.67 5.81
N ILE A 42 -9.61 -0.01 4.98
CA ILE A 42 -9.19 1.16 4.21
C ILE A 42 -9.78 2.40 4.87
N THR A 43 -8.90 3.34 5.20
CA THR A 43 -9.26 4.71 5.59
C THR A 43 -8.72 5.67 4.54
N SER A 44 -9.42 6.78 4.30
CA SER A 44 -9.04 7.75 3.28
C SER A 44 -9.41 9.16 3.68
N GLY A 45 -8.83 10.14 2.99
CA GLY A 45 -9.13 11.54 3.20
C GLY A 45 -8.46 12.45 2.19
N THR A 46 -8.66 13.74 2.39
CA THR A 46 -7.99 14.80 1.64
C THR A 46 -7.39 15.82 2.61
N THR A 47 -6.32 16.47 2.19
CA THR A 47 -5.69 17.56 2.94
C THR A 47 -5.23 18.65 1.97
N SER A 48 -5.46 19.92 2.31
CA SER A 48 -4.96 21.06 1.54
C SER A 48 -3.78 21.69 2.28
N PHE A 49 -2.59 21.54 1.70
CA PHE A 49 -1.39 22.16 2.26
C PHE A 49 -1.37 23.63 1.87
N ARG A 50 -1.43 24.53 2.86
CA ARG A 50 -1.17 25.95 2.62
C ARG A 50 0.31 26.10 2.22
N PRO A 51 0.67 26.95 1.24
CA PRO A 51 2.07 27.23 0.86
C PRO A 51 2.95 27.92 1.94
N GLY A 52 2.68 27.70 3.23
CA GLY A 52 3.41 28.26 4.36
C GLY A 52 4.64 27.44 4.69
N ARG A 53 5.79 28.09 4.83
CA ARG A 53 7.09 27.47 5.11
C ARG A 53 7.22 26.79 6.50
N PHE A 54 6.17 26.83 7.34
CA PHE A 54 6.23 26.50 8.78
C PHE A 54 5.19 25.49 9.30
N ASP A 55 4.34 24.87 8.48
CA ASP A 55 3.49 23.74 8.95
C ASP A 55 4.28 22.41 9.04
N GLY A 56 5.57 22.45 8.69
CA GLY A 56 6.43 21.29 8.39
C GLY A 56 7.00 20.55 9.60
N GLY A 57 6.14 19.96 10.43
CA GLY A 57 6.58 18.90 11.35
C GLY A 57 7.12 17.67 10.59
N GLY A 58 6.70 17.47 9.34
CA GLY A 58 6.93 16.22 8.61
C GLY A 58 6.24 15.04 9.29
N MET A 59 6.48 13.83 8.80
CA MET A 59 6.02 12.62 9.50
C MET A 59 6.99 12.32 10.65
N ARG A 60 6.56 12.55 11.89
CA ARG A 60 7.28 12.25 13.14
C ARG A 60 6.43 11.38 14.05
#